data_AF-A0A5N6E6T2-F1
#
_entry.id   AF-A0A5N6E6T2-F1
#
_cell.length_a   1.000
_cell.length_b   1.000
_cell.length_c   1.000
_cell.angle_alpha   90.00
_cell.angle_beta   90.00
_cell.angle_gamma   90.00
#
_symmetry.space_group_name_H-M   'P 1'
#
loop_
_entity.id
_entity.type
_entity.pdbx_description
1 polymer ?
#
loop_
_entity_poly.entity_id
_entity_poly.type
_entity_poly.pdbx_seq_one_letter_code
_entity_poly.pdbx_strand_id
1 'polypeptide(L)'
;MGVLVGPDLENALAHKLRESSLAVQGVAYPANLDGYLNGGDAEGANLLVTLVQRSLRQCPDSAVVLSGYSQGAQLIHRAARNLTVPETDMLKAM
;
A
#
# COMPACT_ATOMS: atom_id res chain seq x y z
N MET A 1 1.65 -4.37 9.19
CA MET A 1 0.19 -4.41 8.99
C MET A 1 -0.47 -4.32 10.37
N GLY A 2 -1.63 -3.68 10.49
CA GLY A 2 -2.42 -3.66 11.73
C GLY A 2 -3.31 -4.90 11.88
N VAL A 3 -4.21 -4.90 12.86
CA VAL A 3 -5.08 -6.07 13.17
C VAL A 3 -6.55 -5.93 12.78
N LEU A 4 -7.04 -4.72 12.49
CA LEU A 4 -8.49 -4.47 12.33
C LEU A 4 -9.03 -4.72 10.93
N VAL A 5 -8.37 -4.19 9.89
CA VAL A 5 -8.87 -4.23 8.50
C VAL A 5 -7.95 -5.03 7.57
N GLY A 6 -6.64 -4.90 7.77
CA GLY A 6 -5.64 -5.56 6.92
C GLY A 6 -5.78 -7.08 6.85
N PRO A 7 -5.85 -7.80 8.00
CA PRO A 7 -5.96 -9.26 7.98
C PRO A 7 -7.23 -9.77 7.30
N ASP A 8 -8.37 -9.12 7.55
CA ASP A 8 -9.64 -9.52 6.94
C ASP A 8 -9.64 -9.29 5.43
N LEU A 9 -9.04 -8.19 4.97
CA LEU A 9 -8.85 -7.93 3.54
C LEU A 9 -7.90 -8.97 2.91
N GLU A 10 -6.75 -9.23 3.52
CA GLU A 10 -5.80 -10.26 3.07
C GLU A 10 -6.49 -11.61 2.93
N ASN A 11 -7.21 -12.05 3.96
CA ASN A 11 -7.96 -13.30 3.96
C ASN A 11 -8.97 -13.34 2.81
N ALA A 12 -9.78 -12.29 2.63
CA ALA A 12 -10.78 -12.23 1.56
C ALA A 12 -10.14 -12.30 0.16
N LEU A 13 -8.98 -11.66 -0.04
CA LEU A 13 -8.24 -11.72 -1.30
C LEU A 13 -7.61 -13.08 -1.55
N ALA A 14 -7.03 -13.69 -0.52
CA ALA A 14 -6.45 -15.02 -0.58
C ALA A 14 -7.50 -16.06 -1.00
N HIS A 15 -8.73 -15.93 -0.48
CA HIS A 15 -9.87 -16.77 -0.87
C HIS A 15 -10.30 -16.55 -2.33
N LYS A 16 -10.25 -15.31 -2.84
CA LYS A 16 -10.67 -15.00 -4.22
C LYS A 16 -9.62 -15.32 -5.29
N LEU A 17 -8.35 -15.04 -5.01
CA LEU A 17 -7.25 -15.09 -5.99
C LEU A 17 -6.44 -16.39 -5.93
N ARG A 18 -6.70 -17.25 -4.94
CA ARG A 18 -5.87 -18.39 -4.48
C ARG A 18 -4.61 -17.89 -3.76
N GLU A 19 -4.32 -18.43 -2.58
CA GLU A 19 -3.24 -17.93 -1.71
C GLU A 19 -1.87 -17.82 -2.42
N SER A 20 -1.56 -18.75 -3.31
CA SER A 20 -0.27 -18.79 -4.03
C SER A 20 -0.08 -17.65 -5.05
N SER A 21 -1.12 -16.86 -5.34
CA SER A 21 -1.05 -15.72 -6.26
C SER A 21 -1.02 -14.36 -5.53
N LEU A 22 -1.13 -14.37 -4.21
CA LEU A 22 -1.20 -13.16 -3.39
C LEU A 22 0.09 -12.98 -2.57
N ALA A 23 0.67 -11.79 -2.66
CA ALA A 23 1.71 -11.34 -1.75
C ALA A 23 1.24 -10.06 -1.06
N VAL A 24 1.30 -10.02 0.27
CA VAL A 24 0.91 -8.86 1.07
C VAL A 24 2.14 -8.25 1.73
N GLN A 25 2.33 -6.95 1.53
CA GLN A 25 3.44 -6.19 2.11
C GLN A 25 2.89 -5.02 2.92
N GLY A 26 3.17 -5.02 4.23
CA GLY A 26 2.88 -3.87 5.08
C GLY A 26 3.89 -2.73 4.86
N VAL A 27 3.42 -1.49 4.98
CA VAL A 27 4.29 -0.32 5.11
C VAL A 27 4.62 -0.14 6.60
N ALA A 28 5.91 -0.11 6.94
CA ALA A 28 6.34 0.14 8.31
C ALA A 28 6.42 1.65 8.56
N TYR A 29 5.56 2.18 9.42
CA TYR A 29 5.54 3.58 9.83
C TYR A 29 4.91 3.69 11.24
N PRO A 30 5.13 4.80 11.98
CA PRO A 30 4.73 4.90 13.39
C PRO A 30 3.22 4.85 13.66
N ALA A 31 2.38 5.25 12.69
CA ALA A 31 0.92 5.32 12.83
C ALA A 31 0.43 6.11 14.07
N ASN A 32 1.10 7.23 14.39
CA ASN A 32 0.84 8.05 15.57
C ASN A 32 -0.09 9.25 15.28
N LEU A 33 -0.59 9.94 16.31
CA LEU A 33 -1.51 11.07 16.12
C LEU A 33 -0.90 12.22 15.30
N ASP A 34 0.38 12.53 15.52
CA ASP A 34 1.06 13.61 14.80
C ASP A 34 1.09 13.35 13.29
N GLY A 35 1.43 12.13 12.87
CA GLY A 35 1.37 11.73 11.47
C GLY A 35 -0.03 11.86 10.89
N TYR A 36 -1.07 11.54 11.66
CA TYR A 36 -2.47 11.67 11.23
C TYR A 36 -2.88 13.13 11.03
N LEU A 37 -2.56 13.99 12.00
CA LEU A 37 -2.89 15.41 11.96
C LEU A 37 -2.13 16.13 10.83
N ASN A 38 -0.95 15.62 10.44
CA ASN A 38 -0.18 16.11 9.30
C ASN A 38 -0.59 15.49 7.96
N GLY A 39 -1.67 14.71 7.90
CA GLY A 39 -2.18 14.12 6.66
C GLY A 39 -1.35 12.94 6.14
N GLY A 40 -0.85 12.11 7.05
CA GLY A 40 -0.08 10.90 6.77
C GLY A 40 1.42 11.07 7.03
N ASP A 41 2.04 10.02 7.56
CA ASP A 41 3.47 10.00 7.85
C ASP A 41 4.33 10.20 6.58
N ALA A 42 5.32 11.10 6.64
CA ALA A 42 6.12 11.49 5.48
C ALA A 42 7.09 10.37 5.04
N GLU A 43 7.78 9.79 6.01
CA GLU A 43 8.76 8.73 5.77
C GLU A 43 8.08 7.45 5.32
N GLY A 44 6.94 7.10 5.93
CA GLY A 44 6.08 6.01 5.52
C GLY A 44 5.56 6.17 4.09
N ALA A 45 5.19 7.39 3.68
CA ALA A 45 4.80 7.65 2.29
C ALA A 45 5.97 7.43 1.32
N ASN A 46 7.18 7.86 1.67
CA ASN A 46 8.38 7.61 0.84
C ASN A 46 8.75 6.12 0.79
N LEU A 47 8.57 5.40 1.91
CA LEU A 47 8.75 3.95 1.95
C LEU A 47 7.72 3.26 1.04
N LEU A 48 6.46 3.70 1.05
CA LEU A 48 5.44 3.15 0.16
C LEU A 48 5.83 3.33 -1.32
N VAL A 49 6.32 4.51 -1.73
CA VAL A 49 6.85 4.72 -3.10
C VAL A 49 7.94 3.71 -3.43
N THR A 50 8.91 3.52 -2.52
CA THR A 50 10.00 2.57 -2.69
C THR A 50 9.50 1.13 -2.84
N LEU A 51 8.48 0.75 -2.06
CA LEU A 51 7.85 -0.57 -2.13
C LEU A 51 7.10 -0.77 -3.44
N VAL A 52 6.32 0.21 -3.91
CA VAL A 52 5.64 0.17 -5.22
C VAL A 52 6.67 -0.04 -6.33
N GLN A 53 7.72 0.77 -6.35
CA GLN A 53 8.79 0.69 -7.34
C GLN A 53 9.51 -0.66 -7.30
N ARG A 54 9.74 -1.21 -6.11
CA ARG A 54 10.32 -2.54 -5.95
C ARG A 54 9.39 -3.61 -6.52
N SER A 55 8.10 -3.57 -6.22
CA SER A 55 7.11 -4.53 -6.74
C SER A 55 7.06 -4.51 -8.26
N LEU A 56 7.00 -3.32 -8.88
CA LEU A 56 6.98 -3.17 -10.34
C LEU A 56 8.25 -3.68 -11.01
N ARG A 57 9.42 -3.53 -10.38
CA ARG A 57 10.69 -4.08 -10.90
C ARG A 57 10.80 -5.59 -10.74
N GLN A 58 10.35 -6.13 -9.61
CA GLN A 58 10.49 -7.56 -9.30
C GLN A 58 9.44 -8.41 -10.02
N CYS A 59 8.24 -7.86 -10.19
CA CYS A 59 7.08 -8.56 -10.71
C CYS A 59 6.34 -7.67 -11.73
N PRO A 60 6.93 -7.41 -12.92
CA PRO A 60 6.38 -6.46 -13.89
C PRO A 60 4.98 -6.84 -14.41
N ASP A 61 4.64 -8.13 -14.40
CA ASP A 61 3.33 -8.63 -14.84
C ASP A 61 2.30 -8.72 -13.70
N SER A 62 2.69 -8.42 -12.45
CA SER A 62 1.78 -8.47 -11.31
C SER A 62 0.92 -7.22 -11.22
N ALA A 63 -0.33 -7.38 -10.82
CA ALA A 63 -1.17 -6.26 -10.43
C ALA A 63 -0.77 -5.77 -9.03
N VAL A 64 -0.50 -4.47 -8.89
CA VAL A 64 -0.23 -3.83 -7.59
C VAL A 64 -1.49 -3.13 -7.11
N VAL A 65 -1.95 -3.44 -5.90
CA VAL A 65 -3.08 -2.76 -5.24
C VAL A 65 -2.56 -2.09 -3.97
N LEU A 66 -2.99 -0.84 -3.75
CA LEU A 66 -2.71 -0.10 -2.52
C LEU A 66 -3.98 -0.04 -1.66
N SER A 67 -3.87 -0.44 -0.39
CA SER A 67 -4.96 -0.37 0.58
C SER A 67 -4.49 0.28 1.87
N GLY A 68 -5.30 1.19 2.41
CA GLY A 68 -4.95 1.96 3.60
C GLY A 68 -6.20 2.29 4.41
N TYR A 69 -6.07 2.20 5.73
CA TYR A 69 -7.13 2.51 6.69
C TYR A 69 -6.72 3.68 7.58
N SER A 70 -7.64 4.62 7.81
CA SER A 70 -7.40 5.82 8.63
C SER A 70 -6.16 6.60 8.16
N GLN A 71 -5.13 6.80 9.01
CA GLN A 71 -3.88 7.42 8.60
C GLN A 71 -3.19 6.70 7.42
N GLY A 72 -3.35 5.37 7.32
CA GLY A 72 -2.79 4.61 6.20
C GLY A 72 -3.37 5.03 4.84
N ALA A 73 -4.63 5.49 4.79
CA ALA A 73 -5.21 6.05 3.57
C ALA A 73 -4.58 7.40 3.23
N GLN A 74 -4.34 8.25 4.23
CA GLN A 74 -3.63 9.52 4.04
C GLN A 74 -2.19 9.29 3.55
N LEU A 75 -1.51 8.27 4.09
CA LEU A 75 -0.16 7.86 3.66
C LEU A 75 -0.16 7.47 2.16
N ILE A 76 -1.15 6.72 1.68
CA ILE A 76 -1.30 6.40 0.25
C ILE A 76 -1.51 7.68 -0.59
N HIS A 77 -2.43 8.56 -0.17
CA HIS A 77 -2.65 9.83 -0.87
C HIS A 77 -1.38 10.69 -0.93
N ARG A 78 -0.58 10.68 0.14
CA ARG A 78 0.68 11.40 0.19
C ARG A 78 1.72 10.79 -0.75
N ALA A 79 1.85 9.46 -0.76
CA ALA A 79 2.76 8.73 -1.63
C ALA A 79 2.42 8.89 -3.12
N ALA A 80 1.13 8.93 -3.48
CA ALA A 80 0.66 9.08 -4.85
C ALA A 80 1.18 10.36 -5.53
N ARG A 81 1.46 11.42 -4.77
CA ARG A 81 2.06 12.66 -5.30
C ARG A 81 3.51 12.51 -5.77
N ASN A 82 4.17 11.44 -5.34
CA ASN A 82 5.57 11.14 -5.64
C ASN A 82 5.72 9.95 -6.60
N LEU A 83 4.61 9.34 -7.04
CA LEU A 83 4.60 8.33 -8.10
C LEU A 83 4.46 9.01 -9.46
N THR A 84 5.15 8.45 -10.45
CA THR A 84 5.06 8.86 -11.86
C THR A 84 3.80 8.31 -12.52
N VAL A 85 3.37 8.91 -13.64
CA VAL A 85 2.20 8.43 -14.39
C VAL A 85 2.28 6.93 -14.76
N PRO A 86 3.42 6.43 -15.29
CA PRO A 86 3.56 5.00 -15.56
C PRO A 86 3.44 4.12 -14.32
N GLU A 87 3.95 4.57 -13.17
CA GLU A 87 3.81 3.84 -11.91
C GLU A 87 2.35 3.81 -11.44
N THR A 88 1.62 4.92 -11.60
CA THR A 88 0.19 4.98 -11.24
C THR A 88 -0.71 4.16 -12.18
N ASP A 89 -0.40 4.04 -13.47
CA ASP A 89 -1.18 3.24 -14.43
C ASP A 89 -1.14 1.72 -14.13
N MET A 90 -0.04 1.29 -13.50
CA MET A 90 0.16 -0.09 -13.06
C MET A 90 -0.58 -0.41 -11.75
N LEU A 91 -1.05 0.62 -11.02
CA LEU A 91 -1.87 0.42 -9.83
C LEU A 91 -3.30 0.04 -10.24
N LYS A 92 -3.85 -0.99 -9.59
CA LYS A 92 -5.25 -1.36 -9.72
C LYS A 92 -6.00 -0.96 -8.45
N ALA A 93 -7.21 -0.44 -8.64
CA ALA A 93 -8.14 -0.23 -7.54
C ALA A 93 -8.84 -1.55 -7.20
N MET A 94 -9.16 -1.74 -5.91
CA MET A 94 -10.05 -2.80 -5.42
C MET A 94 -11.37 -2.22 -4.98
#